data_AF-A0A6N3J2B5-F1
#
_entry.id   AF-A0A6N3J2B5-F1
#
_cell.length_a   1.000
_cell.length_b   1.000
_cell.length_c   1.000
_cell.angle_alpha   90.00
_cell.angle_beta   90.00
_cell.angle_gamma   90.00
#
_symmetry.space_group_name_H-M   'P 1'
#
loop_
_entity.id
_entity.type
_entity.pdbx_description
1 polymer ?
#
loop_
_entity_poly.entity_id
_entity_poly.type
_entity_poly.pdbx_seq_one_letter_code
_entity_poly.pdbx_strand_id
1 'polypeptide(L)'
;MAHNIDELESVAAPIDHKRTANIKIASINLFNFIEPPLAYYDFENIYSHGQWQKKCQWLSEFLAHRQPDIVGFQEVFSPEPLKRIAREQGLGYFAVVDEPTLISDYPSFRS
;
A
#
# COMPACT_ATOMS: atom_id res chain seq x y z
N MET A 1 19.33 -49.56 -41.66
CA MET A 1 19.22 -48.09 -41.55
C MET A 1 18.77 -47.81 -40.13
N ALA A 2 19.68 -47.37 -39.26
CA ALA A 2 19.34 -46.91 -37.91
C ALA A 2 19.47 -45.39 -37.94
N HIS A 3 18.37 -44.68 -37.75
CA HIS A 3 18.37 -43.22 -37.70
C HIS A 3 18.97 -42.79 -36.37
N ASN A 4 20.04 -41.98 -36.45
CA ASN A 4 20.72 -41.37 -35.32
C ASN A 4 19.73 -40.53 -34.50
N ILE A 5 19.77 -40.69 -33.18
CA ILE A 5 18.93 -39.99 -32.20
C ILE A 5 19.56 -38.68 -31.71
N ASP A 6 20.65 -38.21 -32.34
CA ASP A 6 21.41 -37.04 -31.91
C ASP A 6 20.91 -35.70 -32.50
N GLU A 7 19.80 -35.68 -33.25
CA GLU A 7 19.36 -34.49 -34.00
C GLU A 7 18.14 -33.74 -33.43
N LEU A 8 17.74 -34.01 -32.17
CA LEU A 8 16.54 -33.39 -31.56
C LEU A 8 16.81 -32.40 -30.40
N GLU A 9 18.06 -32.02 -30.12
CA GLU A 9 18.40 -31.02 -29.09
C GLU A 9 18.75 -29.61 -29.64
N SER A 10 18.13 -29.14 -30.72
CA SER A 10 18.54 -27.88 -31.38
C SER A 10 17.40 -26.90 -31.73
N VAL A 11 16.40 -26.72 -30.86
CA VAL A 11 15.37 -25.68 -31.08
C VAL A 11 14.86 -24.92 -29.85
N ALA A 12 15.36 -25.21 -28.65
CA ALA A 12 15.01 -24.39 -27.49
C ALA A 12 15.94 -23.17 -27.43
N ALA A 13 15.41 -21.99 -27.77
CA ALA A 13 16.07 -20.73 -27.45
C ALA A 13 16.49 -20.74 -25.97
N PRO A 14 17.68 -20.21 -25.61
CA PRO A 14 18.12 -20.19 -24.23
C PRO A 14 17.04 -19.52 -23.37
N ILE A 15 16.48 -20.27 -22.43
CA ILE A 15 15.55 -19.71 -21.45
C ILE A 15 16.37 -18.73 -20.61
N ASP A 16 16.11 -17.44 -20.79
CA ASP A 16 16.72 -16.40 -19.98
C ASP A 16 16.18 -16.50 -18.55
N HIS A 17 16.87 -17.29 -17.73
CA HIS A 17 16.56 -17.50 -16.31
C HIS A 17 16.83 -16.25 -15.45
N LYS A 18 17.19 -15.11 -16.04
CA LYS A 18 17.65 -13.91 -15.33
C LYS A 18 16.82 -12.66 -15.63
N ARG A 19 15.49 -12.80 -15.71
CA ARG A 19 14.59 -11.67 -15.52
C ARG A 19 14.58 -11.23 -14.05
N THR A 20 15.60 -10.47 -13.67
CA THR A 20 15.63 -9.78 -12.38
C THR A 20 14.61 -8.63 -12.42
N ALA A 21 13.39 -8.87 -11.96
CA ALA A 21 12.43 -7.80 -11.73
C ALA A 21 12.87 -7.02 -10.48
N ASN A 22 13.13 -5.72 -10.62
CA ASN A 22 13.44 -4.86 -9.48
C ASN A 22 12.11 -4.38 -8.88
N ILE A 23 11.79 -4.81 -7.66
CA ILE A 23 10.55 -4.47 -6.96
C ILE A 23 10.90 -3.47 -5.85
N LYS A 24 10.25 -2.30 -5.87
CA LYS A 24 10.37 -1.27 -4.84
C LYS A 24 9.24 -1.39 -3.84
N ILE A 25 9.60 -1.59 -2.57
CA ILE A 25 8.66 -1.69 -1.46
C ILE A 25 8.87 -0.49 -0.53
N ALA A 26 7.78 0.17 -0.14
CA ALA A 26 7.78 1.29 0.78
C ALA A 26 6.84 1.05 1.97
N SER A 27 7.16 1.63 3.12
CA SER A 27 6.26 1.70 4.28
C SER A 27 6.25 3.13 4.82
N ILE A 28 5.08 3.66 5.12
CA ILE A 28 4.92 5.04 5.60
C ILE A 28 3.91 5.11 6.73
N ASN A 29 4.26 5.81 7.80
CA ASN A 29 3.31 6.25 8.81
C ASN A 29 2.87 7.67 8.45
N LEU A 30 1.55 7.87 8.31
CA LEU A 30 0.99 9.15 7.88
C LEU A 30 0.65 10.08 9.05
N PHE A 31 0.98 9.75 10.30
CA PHE A 31 0.75 10.58 11.50
C PHE A 31 -0.70 11.09 11.55
N ASN A 32 -1.66 10.23 11.86
CA ASN A 32 -3.10 10.52 11.81
C ASN A 32 -3.61 11.00 10.44
N PHE A 33 -3.69 10.14 9.42
CA PHE A 33 -4.33 10.49 8.15
C PHE A 33 -5.86 10.41 8.28
N ILE A 34 -6.45 11.51 8.71
CA ILE A 34 -7.88 11.66 8.96
C ILE A 34 -8.42 12.92 8.29
N GLU A 35 -9.51 12.78 7.54
CA GLU A 35 -10.15 13.90 6.84
C GLU A 35 -10.98 14.76 7.82
N PRO A 36 -10.83 16.10 7.82
CA PRO A 36 -11.67 16.98 8.62
C PRO A 36 -13.15 16.86 8.28
N PRO A 37 -14.07 17.00 9.25
CA PRO A 37 -13.85 17.43 10.64
C PRO A 37 -13.55 16.28 11.62
N LEU A 38 -13.18 15.10 11.13
CA LEU A 38 -13.00 13.92 11.97
C LEU A 38 -11.68 13.98 12.78
N ALA A 39 -11.67 13.37 13.96
CA ALA A 39 -10.50 13.21 14.83
C ALA A 39 -10.55 11.82 15.48
N TYR A 40 -9.39 11.20 15.74
CA TYR A 40 -9.31 9.85 16.35
C TYR A 40 -8.78 9.86 17.79
N TYR A 41 -7.83 10.74 18.13
CA TYR A 41 -7.22 10.80 19.48
C TYR A 41 -7.60 12.05 20.30
N ASP A 42 -7.63 13.22 19.67
CA ASP A 42 -7.91 14.49 20.33
C ASP A 42 -8.60 15.43 19.35
N PHE A 43 -9.60 16.18 19.81
CA PHE A 43 -10.27 17.22 19.03
C PHE A 43 -9.31 18.35 18.64
N GLU A 44 -8.20 18.53 19.35
CA GLU A 44 -7.13 19.48 18.97
C GLU A 44 -6.33 19.04 17.73
N ASN A 45 -6.40 17.78 17.32
CA ASN A 45 -5.70 17.24 16.15
C ASN A 45 -6.52 17.27 14.85
N ILE A 46 -7.67 17.96 14.84
CA ILE A 46 -8.46 18.14 13.62
C ILE A 46 -7.68 19.06 12.67
N TYR A 47 -7.38 18.56 11.47
CA TYR A 47 -6.79 19.41 10.46
C TYR A 47 -7.77 20.51 10.03
N SER A 48 -7.26 21.72 9.81
CA SER A 48 -7.93 22.66 8.93
C SER A 48 -7.96 22.11 7.50
N HIS A 49 -8.92 22.55 6.68
CA HIS A 49 -8.97 22.18 5.26
C HIS A 49 -7.64 22.42 4.52
N GLY A 50 -6.94 23.52 4.84
CA GLY A 50 -5.64 23.84 4.23
C GLY A 50 -4.51 22.89 4.67
N GLN A 51 -4.49 22.47 5.94
CA GLN A 51 -3.52 21.47 6.42
C GLN A 51 -3.78 20.10 5.78
N TRP A 52 -5.04 19.72 5.66
CA TRP A 52 -5.44 18.48 4.98
C TRP A 52 -5.00 18.46 3.52
N GLN A 53 -5.29 19.53 2.77
CA GLN A 53 -4.88 19.65 1.37
C GLN A 53 -3.36 19.55 1.21
N LYS A 54 -2.58 20.22 2.07
CA LYS A 54 -1.12 20.12 2.06
C LYS A 54 -0.64 18.69 2.31
N LYS A 55 -1.28 17.97 3.24
CA LYS A 55 -0.96 16.57 3.54
C LYS A 55 -1.23 15.64 2.35
N CYS A 56 -2.39 15.79 1.72
CA CYS A 56 -2.74 15.05 0.50
C CYS A 56 -1.77 15.35 -0.66
N GLN A 57 -1.43 16.63 -0.85
CA GLN A 57 -0.48 17.06 -1.89
C GLN A 57 0.91 16.46 -1.63
N TRP A 58 1.42 16.58 -0.40
CA TRP A 58 2.69 15.99 -0.01
C TRP A 58 2.73 14.49 -0.26
N LEU A 59 1.65 13.77 0.06
CA LEU A 59 1.59 12.32 -0.16
C LEU A 59 1.60 11.97 -1.65
N SER A 60 0.84 12.71 -2.46
CA SER A 60 0.81 12.56 -3.92
C SER A 60 2.21 12.76 -4.52
N GLU A 61 2.89 13.85 -4.13
CA GLU A 61 4.26 14.14 -4.55
C GLU A 61 5.23 13.06 -4.09
N PHE A 62 5.13 12.60 -2.85
CA PHE A 62 6.00 11.54 -2.32
C PHE A 62 5.91 10.26 -3.16
N LEU A 63 4.69 9.82 -3.48
CA LEU A 63 4.47 8.63 -4.31
C LEU A 63 4.97 8.84 -5.75
N ALA A 64 4.72 10.02 -6.34
CA ALA A 64 5.19 10.36 -7.69
C ALA A 64 6.72 10.33 -7.82
N HIS A 65 7.44 10.82 -6.79
CA HIS A 65 8.90 10.87 -6.79
C HIS A 65 9.55 9.51 -6.50
N ARG A 66 8.93 8.67 -5.66
CA ARG A 66 9.50 7.38 -5.27
C ARG A 66 9.13 6.24 -6.21
N GLN A 67 7.92 6.29 -6.77
CA GLN A 67 7.32 5.27 -7.63
C GLN A 67 7.52 3.85 -7.05
N PRO A 68 6.99 3.57 -5.84
CA PRO A 68 7.02 2.22 -5.29
C PRO A 68 6.07 1.30 -6.07
N ASP A 69 6.43 0.02 -6.18
CA ASP A 69 5.54 -1.01 -6.73
C ASP A 69 4.56 -1.49 -5.66
N ILE A 70 4.99 -1.51 -4.40
CA ILE A 70 4.20 -1.90 -3.24
C ILE A 70 4.40 -0.88 -2.12
N VAL A 71 3.32 -0.43 -1.48
CA VAL A 71 3.39 0.49 -0.35
C VAL A 71 2.42 0.09 0.75
N GLY A 72 2.91 0.06 1.99
CA GLY A 72 2.10 -0.06 3.21
C GLY A 72 1.92 1.28 3.90
N PHE A 73 0.69 1.63 4.26
CA PHE A 73 0.35 2.86 4.97
C PHE A 73 -0.11 2.55 6.41
N GLN A 74 0.38 3.32 7.37
CA GLN A 74 0.01 3.22 8.80
C GLN A 74 -0.63 4.52 9.28
N GLU A 75 -1.41 4.43 10.36
CA GLU A 75 -2.21 5.53 10.93
C GLU A 75 -3.18 6.15 9.90
N VAL A 76 -3.85 5.30 9.14
CA VAL A 76 -4.87 5.69 8.16
C VAL A 76 -6.25 5.55 8.77
N PHE A 77 -6.93 6.67 8.97
CA PHE A 77 -8.30 6.70 9.51
C PHE A 77 -9.33 7.06 8.44
N SER A 78 -8.89 7.73 7.36
CA SER A 78 -9.71 8.03 6.18
C SER A 78 -9.10 7.33 4.95
N PRO A 79 -9.46 6.05 4.69
CA PRO A 79 -8.86 5.27 3.61
C PRO A 79 -9.32 5.70 2.20
N GLU A 80 -10.52 6.29 2.07
CA GLU A 80 -11.05 6.69 0.75
C GLU A 80 -10.23 7.78 0.05
N PRO A 81 -9.84 8.89 0.72
CA PRO A 81 -8.89 9.85 0.15
C PRO A 81 -7.55 9.23 -0.22
N LEU A 82 -7.03 8.32 0.61
CA LEU A 82 -5.76 7.63 0.36
C LEU A 82 -5.82 6.75 -0.90
N LYS A 83 -6.91 5.99 -1.05
CA LYS A 83 -7.17 5.15 -2.23
C LYS A 83 -7.20 5.97 -3.51
N ARG A 84 -7.81 7.17 -3.47
CA ARG A 84 -7.85 8.08 -4.62
C ARG A 84 -6.44 8.53 -5.03
N ILE A 85 -5.65 9.02 -4.06
CA ILE A 85 -4.26 9.45 -4.28
C ILE A 85 -3.42 8.28 -4.82
N ALA A 86 -3.50 7.10 -4.19
CA ALA A 86 -2.74 5.93 -4.62
C ALA A 86 -3.07 5.52 -6.07
N ARG A 87 -4.36 5.49 -6.42
CA ARG A 87 -4.83 5.16 -7.77
C ARG A 87 -4.34 6.16 -8.82
N GLU A 88 -4.34 7.45 -8.51
CA GLU A 88 -3.81 8.50 -9.39
C GLU A 88 -2.30 8.33 -9.65
N GLN A 89 -1.58 7.69 -8.73
CA GLN A 89 -0.15 7.40 -8.84
C GLN A 89 0.16 6.02 -9.44
N GLY A 90 -0.85 5.33 -9.99
CA GLY A 90 -0.68 4.02 -10.66
C GLY A 90 -0.75 2.80 -9.74
N LEU A 91 -0.99 2.99 -8.43
CA LEU A 91 -1.21 1.90 -7.48
C LEU A 91 -2.66 1.42 -7.59
N GLY A 92 -2.92 0.55 -8.57
CA GLY A 92 -4.27 0.09 -8.90
C GLY A 92 -4.89 -0.87 -7.88
N TYR A 93 -4.06 -1.57 -7.10
CA TYR A 93 -4.53 -2.45 -6.03
C TYR A 93 -4.44 -1.73 -4.68
N PHE A 94 -5.56 -1.73 -3.95
CA PHE A 94 -5.65 -1.10 -2.63
C PHE A 94 -6.46 -1.99 -1.70
N ALA A 95 -5.84 -2.38 -0.59
CA ALA A 95 -6.47 -3.16 0.47
C ALA A 95 -6.31 -2.42 1.81
N VAL A 96 -7.35 -2.42 2.62
CA VAL A 96 -7.33 -1.95 4.01
C VAL A 96 -7.31 -3.18 4.89
N VAL A 97 -6.34 -3.27 5.80
CA VAL A 97 -6.05 -4.50 6.55
C VAL A 97 -6.92 -4.68 7.80
N ASP A 98 -7.58 -3.64 8.33
CA ASP A 98 -8.34 -3.77 9.59
C ASP A 98 -9.85 -3.49 9.48
N GLU A 99 -10.64 -4.51 9.85
CA GLU A 99 -11.77 -4.34 10.77
C GLU A 99 -11.22 -4.54 12.21
N PRO A 100 -11.34 -3.56 13.12
CA PRO A 100 -10.92 -3.77 14.51
C PRO A 100 -11.80 -4.82 15.18
N THR A 101 -11.22 -5.94 15.62
CA THR A 101 -11.92 -6.86 16.51
C THR A 101 -11.96 -6.22 17.91
N LEU A 102 -13.15 -5.86 18.39
CA LEU A 102 -13.37 -5.45 19.77
C LEU A 102 -12.93 -6.60 20.69
N ILE A 103 -11.76 -6.50 21.32
CA ILE A 103 -11.49 -7.25 22.54
C ILE A 103 -12.19 -6.50 23.67
N SER A 104 -13.51 -6.72 23.79
CA SER A 104 -14.25 -6.38 25.00
C SER A 104 -13.97 -7.45 26.05
N ASP A 105 -12.81 -7.36 26.71
CA ASP A 105 -12.63 -8.00 28.02
C ASP A 105 -12.55 -6.92 29.09
N TYR A 106 -13.69 -6.26 29.32
CA TYR A 106 -13.96 -5.74 30.65
C TYR A 106 -14.34 -6.94 31.53
N PRO A 107 -13.59 -7.25 32.60
CA PRO A 107 -14.06 -8.22 33.58
C PRO A 107 -15.29 -7.60 34.24
N SER A 108 -16.48 -8.08 33.84
CA SER A 108 -17.67 -7.85 34.63
C SER A 108 -17.47 -8.53 35.98
N PHE A 109 -17.10 -7.76 36.99
CA PHE A 109 -17.22 -8.18 38.38
C PHE A 109 -18.71 -8.39 38.63
N ARG A 110 -19.13 -9.66 38.62
CA ARG A 110 -20.42 -10.05 39.18
C ARG A 110 -20.26 -10.06 40.69
N SER A 111 -20.95 -9.15 41.37
CA SER A 111 -21.29 -9.32 42.79
C SER A 111 -22.50 -10.23 42.93
#